data_AF-A0A811JU36-F1
#
_entry.id   AF-A0A811JU36-F1
#
_cell.length_a   1.000
_cell.length_b   1.000
_cell.length_c   1.000
_cell.angle_alpha   90.00
_cell.angle_beta   90.00
_cell.angle_gamma   90.00
#
_symmetry.space_group_name_H-M   'P 1'
#
loop_
_entity.id
_entity.type
_entity.pdbx_description
1 polymer ?
#
loop_
_entity_poly.entity_id
_entity_poly.type
_entity_poly.pdbx_seq_one_letter_code
_entity_poly.pdbx_strand_id
1 'polypeptide(L)'
;MVMLKGREKEHRRIYELISTALEERHPQSIMVRGVPGSGKTETIKAVVAELKQTMKVVYAYINCTSITTKTDLYRRIHNIVTVSSATKKEQNKKEVVLAASEALKQTEKVLFKQNTVLVLDEIDYIANLDTARTSLANSIVKKVFDWPLQSGGKVVVIGISNELDFSEKVLPKKRVIMPEVVLFTAYTVNQLIDILTERFSDDENVTSDAIKLCARKISAMNGDVRRALSLLSTQLEFEDELEEEEEEEPVVLKRPKIDVHSTPSKSRPSTSAQSSPSRTPKTHKQILSSLQNIYSSPAVTAKIPLQPRIVLACILRLIETGTEKKKTQSVQFSKLLETYDKVCKKMKVEALNHEALRDALTTLTNNSLILMKKDKICVEVDLDVAKRKIQDDELIKSMRPLTEDETVKLFEKLAKYIGGNIKLLLEREDGSYCFRLHKDRVFYCSEKLMKTAAVVGRKELISFGTCLGKFTKGGKFFLHITALDYLAPYAKWKVWLKPSAEQQFLYGNNILKSGVGRMTEGTESRQGVVVYSMDDKPLGFGVTAKGTADCRRADPTTLVVLHQADLGQYIRSEDTLL
;
A
#
# COMPACT_ATOMS: atom_id res chain seq x y z
N MET A 1 -17.09 -26.75 14.25
CA MET A 1 -18.43 -26.14 14.15
C MET A 1 -18.27 -24.72 14.67
N VAL A 2 -18.33 -23.72 13.80
CA VAL A 2 -17.68 -22.43 14.08
C VAL A 2 -18.71 -21.41 14.55
N MET A 3 -18.82 -21.26 15.87
CA MET A 3 -19.44 -20.06 16.45
C MET A 3 -18.58 -18.86 16.05
N LEU A 4 -19.21 -17.81 15.50
CA LEU A 4 -18.47 -16.64 15.02
C LEU A 4 -17.98 -15.80 16.20
N LYS A 5 -16.66 -15.69 16.34
CA LYS A 5 -16.05 -14.83 17.37
C LYS A 5 -16.50 -13.38 17.25
N GLY A 6 -16.79 -12.78 18.39
CA GLY A 6 -17.28 -11.40 18.49
C GLY A 6 -18.76 -11.21 18.14
N ARG A 7 -19.50 -12.26 17.80
CA ARG A 7 -20.96 -12.24 17.56
C ARG A 7 -21.73 -13.22 18.44
N GLU A 8 -21.16 -13.61 19.57
CA GLU A 8 -21.73 -14.64 20.43
C GLU A 8 -23.05 -14.19 21.07
N LYS A 9 -23.16 -12.89 21.38
CA LYS A 9 -24.38 -12.30 21.96
C LYS A 9 -25.51 -12.28 20.94
N GLU A 10 -25.23 -11.81 19.73
CA GLU A 10 -26.19 -11.75 18.63
C GLU A 10 -26.60 -13.15 18.18
N HIS A 11 -25.66 -14.09 18.10
CA HIS A 11 -25.93 -15.51 17.82
C HIS A 11 -26.93 -16.08 18.83
N ARG A 12 -26.64 -15.93 20.13
CA ARG A 12 -27.51 -16.44 21.20
C ARG A 12 -28.90 -15.79 21.14
N ARG A 13 -28.96 -14.47 20.94
CA ARG A 13 -30.24 -13.75 20.87
C ARG A 13 -31.08 -14.23 19.69
N ILE A 14 -30.49 -14.34 18.49
CA ILE A 14 -31.21 -14.81 17.30
C ILE A 14 -31.66 -16.27 17.49
N TYR A 15 -30.82 -17.11 18.08
CA TYR A 15 -31.18 -18.49 18.40
C TYR A 15 -32.40 -18.56 19.31
N GLU A 16 -32.38 -17.86 20.45
CA GLU A 16 -33.48 -17.79 21.42
C GLU A 16 -34.78 -17.33 20.76
N LEU A 17 -34.73 -16.28 19.93
CA LEU A 17 -35.91 -15.76 19.25
C LEU A 17 -36.53 -16.76 18.28
N ILE A 18 -35.70 -17.49 17.54
CA ILE A 18 -36.20 -18.48 16.58
C ILE A 18 -36.69 -19.73 17.30
N SER A 19 -35.98 -20.21 18.33
CA SER A 19 -36.38 -21.39 19.10
C SER A 19 -37.71 -21.15 19.82
N THR A 20 -37.82 -20.05 20.57
CA THR A 20 -39.05 -19.69 21.29
C THR A 20 -40.22 -19.50 20.34
N ALA A 21 -40.01 -18.84 19.19
CA ALA A 21 -41.07 -18.65 18.20
C ALA A 21 -41.61 -19.98 17.64
N LEU A 22 -40.72 -20.93 17.33
CA LEU A 22 -41.11 -22.20 16.74
C LEU A 22 -41.69 -23.20 17.75
N GLU A 23 -41.20 -23.17 19.00
CA GLU A 23 -41.65 -24.04 20.09
C GLU A 23 -42.99 -23.58 20.67
N GLU A 24 -43.11 -22.29 21.01
CA GLU A 24 -44.31 -21.71 21.63
C GLU A 24 -45.39 -21.32 20.61
N ARG A 25 -45.13 -21.53 19.31
CA ARG A 25 -45.99 -21.07 18.20
C ARG A 25 -46.25 -19.56 18.25
N HIS A 26 -45.27 -18.80 18.72
CA HIS A 26 -45.36 -17.36 18.77
C HIS A 26 -45.01 -16.75 17.39
N PRO A 27 -45.88 -15.92 16.80
CA PRO A 27 -45.62 -15.31 15.50
C PRO A 27 -44.53 -14.23 15.60
N GLN A 28 -43.28 -14.60 15.29
CA GLN A 28 -42.12 -13.73 15.41
C GLN A 28 -41.56 -13.31 14.04
N SER A 29 -41.28 -12.01 13.93
CA SER A 29 -40.52 -11.41 12.82
C SER A 29 -39.25 -10.79 13.38
N ILE A 30 -38.11 -10.96 12.69
CA ILE A 30 -36.81 -10.45 13.11
C ILE A 30 -36.26 -9.53 12.02
N MET A 31 -35.73 -8.38 12.43
CA MET A 31 -35.06 -7.43 11.55
C MET A 31 -33.61 -7.28 11.99
N VAL A 32 -32.69 -7.72 11.15
CA VAL A 32 -31.25 -7.62 11.40
C VAL A 32 -30.70 -6.41 10.66
N ARG A 33 -30.10 -5.49 11.40
CA ARG A 33 -29.51 -4.26 10.86
C ARG A 33 -28.04 -4.17 11.17
N GLY A 34 -27.28 -3.48 10.33
CA GLY A 34 -25.90 -3.16 10.67
C GLY A 34 -25.09 -2.72 9.48
N VAL A 35 -23.85 -2.32 9.73
CA VAL A 35 -22.89 -1.96 8.68
C VAL A 35 -22.55 -3.16 7.79
N PRO A 36 -22.17 -2.96 6.52
CA PRO A 36 -21.71 -4.04 5.67
C PRO A 36 -20.46 -4.72 6.26
N GLY A 37 -20.38 -6.05 6.13
CA GLY A 37 -19.23 -6.81 6.62
C GLY A 37 -19.16 -7.01 8.13
N SER A 38 -20.26 -6.80 8.86
CA SER A 38 -20.36 -7.06 10.30
C SER A 38 -20.69 -8.52 10.67
N GLY A 39 -20.83 -9.41 9.69
CA GLY A 39 -21.07 -10.85 9.93
C GLY A 39 -22.55 -11.28 10.04
N LYS A 40 -23.51 -10.42 9.67
CA LYS A 40 -24.97 -10.68 9.75
C LYS A 40 -25.39 -12.01 9.11
N THR A 41 -25.13 -12.14 7.81
CA THR A 41 -25.53 -13.31 7.01
C THR A 41 -24.89 -14.60 7.52
N GLU A 42 -23.62 -14.53 7.93
CA GLU A 42 -22.89 -15.70 8.42
C GLU A 42 -23.37 -16.14 9.80
N THR A 43 -23.71 -15.19 10.68
CA THR A 43 -24.28 -15.47 12.00
C THR A 43 -25.62 -16.19 11.87
N ILE A 44 -26.51 -15.71 10.98
CA ILE A 44 -27.82 -16.34 10.77
C ILE A 44 -27.68 -17.75 10.21
N LYS A 45 -26.76 -17.96 9.26
CA LYS A 45 -26.48 -19.30 8.73
C LYS A 45 -26.00 -20.25 9.85
N ALA A 46 -25.10 -19.78 10.71
CA ALA A 46 -24.60 -20.57 11.84
C ALA A 46 -25.72 -20.93 12.82
N VAL A 47 -26.58 -19.97 13.19
CA VAL A 47 -27.75 -20.20 14.05
C VAL A 47 -28.70 -21.22 13.44
N VAL A 48 -29.04 -21.10 12.15
CA VAL A 48 -29.96 -22.05 11.49
C VAL A 48 -29.33 -23.44 11.36
N ALA A 49 -28.02 -23.53 11.13
CA ALA A 49 -27.32 -24.82 11.11
C ALA A 49 -27.39 -25.53 12.47
N GLU A 50 -27.31 -24.78 13.57
CA GLU A 50 -27.48 -25.29 14.94
C GLU A 50 -28.94 -25.72 15.20
N LEU A 51 -29.92 -24.89 14.84
CA LEU A 51 -31.34 -25.19 15.01
C LEU A 51 -31.80 -26.43 14.22
N LYS A 52 -31.19 -26.71 13.05
CA LYS A 52 -31.47 -27.92 12.27
C LYS A 52 -31.05 -29.21 12.98
N GLN A 53 -30.16 -29.14 13.96
CA GLN A 53 -29.75 -30.32 14.75
C GLN A 53 -30.75 -30.63 15.85
N THR A 54 -31.41 -29.61 16.41
CA THR A 54 -32.37 -29.77 17.52
C THR A 54 -33.80 -29.98 17.02
N MET A 55 -34.18 -29.38 15.89
CA MET A 55 -35.54 -29.46 15.34
C MET A 55 -35.59 -29.53 13.82
N LYS A 56 -36.68 -30.12 13.31
CA LYS A 56 -36.95 -30.20 11.87
C LYS A 56 -37.42 -28.84 11.35
N VAL A 57 -36.51 -28.08 10.77
CA VAL A 57 -36.76 -26.74 10.22
C VAL A 57 -36.30 -26.64 8.76
N VAL A 58 -37.17 -26.09 7.92
CA VAL A 58 -36.83 -25.74 6.54
C VAL A 58 -36.16 -24.36 6.52
N TYR A 59 -35.00 -24.28 5.89
CA TYR A 59 -34.26 -23.02 5.74
C TYR A 59 -34.42 -22.50 4.32
N ALA A 60 -35.01 -21.31 4.18
CA ALA A 60 -35.14 -20.62 2.90
C ALA A 60 -34.31 -19.33 2.94
N TYR A 61 -33.25 -19.28 2.15
CA TYR A 61 -32.38 -18.10 2.03
C TYR A 61 -32.52 -17.47 0.65
N ILE A 62 -32.75 -16.15 0.61
CA ILE A 62 -32.86 -15.39 -0.63
C ILE A 62 -32.04 -14.10 -0.50
N ASN A 63 -31.12 -13.90 -1.44
CA ASN A 63 -30.51 -12.59 -1.65
C ASN A 63 -31.43 -11.76 -2.55
N CYS A 64 -31.97 -10.68 -1.99
CA CYS A 64 -32.98 -9.86 -2.61
C CYS A 64 -32.46 -9.05 -3.81
N THR A 65 -31.16 -8.80 -3.92
CA THR A 65 -30.56 -8.14 -5.10
C THR A 65 -30.77 -8.91 -6.40
N SER A 66 -30.86 -10.24 -6.33
CA SER A 66 -31.08 -11.10 -7.48
C SER A 66 -32.52 -11.09 -8.00
N ILE A 67 -33.45 -10.45 -7.27
CA ILE A 67 -34.88 -10.46 -7.56
C ILE A 67 -35.24 -9.32 -8.49
N THR A 68 -35.90 -9.63 -9.59
CA THR A 68 -36.29 -8.61 -10.60
C THR A 68 -37.73 -8.14 -10.46
N THR A 69 -38.64 -9.02 -10.03
CA THR A 69 -40.08 -8.74 -9.95
C THR A 69 -40.71 -9.33 -8.69
N LYS A 70 -41.90 -8.83 -8.32
CA LYS A 70 -42.64 -9.32 -7.15
C LYS A 70 -42.94 -10.82 -7.24
N THR A 71 -43.32 -11.27 -8.43
CA THR A 71 -43.64 -12.67 -8.72
C THR A 71 -42.41 -13.58 -8.62
N ASP A 72 -41.25 -13.05 -9.01
CA ASP A 72 -39.97 -13.76 -8.97
C ASP A 72 -39.58 -14.11 -7.53
N LEU A 73 -39.78 -13.20 -6.57
CA LEU A 73 -39.60 -13.47 -5.14
C LEU A 73 -40.43 -14.67 -4.68
N TYR A 74 -41.75 -14.64 -4.91
CA TYR A 74 -42.65 -15.71 -4.46
C TYR A 74 -42.30 -17.06 -5.10
N ARG A 75 -42.01 -17.07 -6.41
CA ARG A 75 -41.55 -18.29 -7.11
C ARG A 75 -40.30 -18.88 -6.47
N ARG A 76 -39.31 -18.03 -6.18
CA ARG A 76 -38.03 -18.48 -5.60
C ARG A 76 -38.21 -19.04 -4.19
N ILE A 77 -39.06 -18.40 -3.38
CA ILE A 77 -39.45 -18.92 -2.06
C ILE A 77 -40.12 -20.29 -2.20
N HIS A 78 -41.14 -20.40 -3.06
CA HIS A 78 -41.85 -21.66 -3.28
C HIS A 78 -40.91 -22.79 -3.69
N ASN A 79 -40.00 -22.53 -4.63
CA ASN A 79 -39.06 -23.54 -5.12
C ASN A 79 -38.10 -24.00 -4.01
N ILE A 80 -37.48 -23.08 -3.28
CA ILE A 80 -36.56 -23.42 -2.19
C ILE A 80 -37.26 -24.24 -1.10
N VAL A 81 -38.46 -23.83 -0.71
CA VAL A 81 -39.23 -24.51 0.35
C VAL A 81 -39.68 -25.88 -0.12
N THR A 82 -40.17 -26.02 -1.36
CA THR A 82 -40.60 -27.30 -1.92
C THR A 82 -39.44 -28.28 -2.05
N VAL A 83 -38.30 -27.84 -2.58
CA VAL A 83 -37.09 -28.66 -2.73
C VAL A 83 -36.55 -29.10 -1.37
N SER A 84 -36.52 -28.19 -0.39
CA SER A 84 -36.03 -28.50 0.97
C SER A 84 -36.95 -29.45 1.74
N SER A 85 -38.20 -29.61 1.28
CA SER A 85 -39.20 -30.50 1.88
C SER A 85 -39.29 -31.86 1.17
N ALA A 86 -38.73 -31.97 -0.03
CA ALA A 86 -38.80 -33.18 -0.85
C ALA A 86 -37.81 -34.25 -0.37
N THR A 87 -38.27 -35.49 -0.25
CA THR A 87 -37.42 -36.67 0.03
C THR A 87 -36.42 -36.93 -1.10
N LYS A 88 -35.26 -37.56 -0.80
CA LYS A 88 -34.14 -37.85 -1.73
C LYS A 88 -34.53 -38.49 -3.09
N LYS A 89 -35.73 -39.08 -3.21
CA LYS A 89 -36.26 -39.64 -4.48
C LYS A 89 -36.91 -38.63 -5.43
N GLU A 90 -37.20 -37.40 -5.00
CA GLU A 90 -37.94 -36.38 -5.78
C GLU A 90 -37.13 -35.14 -6.20
N GLN A 91 -35.82 -35.13 -5.95
CA GLN A 91 -34.95 -33.98 -6.25
C GLN A 91 -34.75 -33.71 -7.76
N ASN A 92 -35.22 -34.60 -8.64
CA ASN A 92 -35.13 -34.46 -10.10
C ASN A 92 -36.33 -33.78 -10.77
N LYS A 93 -37.32 -33.27 -10.02
CA LYS A 93 -38.43 -32.49 -10.62
C LYS A 93 -37.95 -31.08 -10.99
N LYS A 94 -38.04 -30.76 -12.29
CA LYS A 94 -37.78 -29.43 -12.88
C LYS A 94 -38.40 -28.30 -12.06
N GLU A 95 -37.74 -27.14 -12.10
CA GLU A 95 -38.21 -25.87 -11.58
C GLU A 95 -39.69 -25.63 -11.92
N VAL A 96 -40.54 -25.50 -10.90
CA VAL A 96 -41.98 -25.31 -11.09
C VAL A 96 -42.21 -23.86 -11.52
N VAL A 97 -42.54 -23.66 -12.79
CA VAL A 97 -42.90 -22.33 -13.31
C VAL A 97 -44.33 -22.01 -12.89
N LEU A 98 -44.49 -21.29 -11.79
CA LEU A 98 -45.78 -20.80 -11.32
C LEU A 98 -46.25 -19.58 -12.12
N ALA A 99 -47.52 -19.59 -12.51
CA ALA A 99 -48.21 -18.42 -13.06
C ALA A 99 -48.23 -17.27 -12.04
N ALA A 100 -48.15 -16.03 -12.52
CA ALA A 100 -47.99 -14.86 -11.65
C ALA A 100 -49.16 -14.62 -10.67
N SER A 101 -50.38 -14.98 -11.07
CA SER A 101 -51.60 -14.87 -10.27
C SER A 101 -51.66 -15.89 -9.12
N GLU A 102 -50.96 -17.02 -9.25
CA GLU A 102 -51.03 -18.15 -8.31
C GLU A 102 -49.82 -18.25 -7.39
N ALA A 103 -48.69 -17.65 -7.79
CA ALA A 103 -47.41 -17.77 -7.10
C ALA A 103 -47.53 -17.49 -5.59
N LEU A 104 -48.23 -16.42 -5.19
CA LEU A 104 -48.39 -16.07 -3.77
C LEU A 104 -49.20 -17.12 -2.99
N LYS A 105 -50.39 -17.50 -3.49
CA LYS A 105 -51.28 -18.45 -2.79
C LYS A 105 -50.64 -19.83 -2.65
N GLN A 106 -49.95 -20.29 -3.68
CA GLN A 106 -49.26 -21.58 -3.64
C GLN A 106 -48.07 -21.54 -2.67
N THR A 107 -47.32 -20.44 -2.66
CA THR A 107 -46.20 -20.22 -1.71
C THR A 107 -46.67 -20.28 -0.26
N GLU A 108 -47.74 -19.54 0.07
CA GLU A 108 -48.33 -19.53 1.42
C GLU A 108 -48.81 -20.93 1.85
N LYS A 109 -49.47 -21.66 0.93
CA LYS A 109 -49.94 -23.02 1.20
C LYS A 109 -48.83 -24.02 1.55
N VAL A 110 -47.63 -23.85 0.97
CA VAL A 110 -46.48 -24.71 1.26
C VAL A 110 -45.76 -24.24 2.53
N LEU A 111 -45.53 -22.93 2.67
CA LEU A 111 -44.87 -22.33 3.84
C LEU A 111 -45.62 -22.65 5.15
N PHE A 112 -46.94 -22.48 5.18
CA PHE A 112 -47.72 -22.57 6.43
C PHE A 112 -47.94 -24.02 6.90
N LYS A 113 -47.48 -25.03 6.15
CA LYS A 113 -47.57 -26.44 6.55
C LYS A 113 -46.45 -26.91 7.45
N GLN A 114 -45.32 -26.20 7.52
CA GLN A 114 -44.11 -26.68 8.16
C GLN A 114 -43.31 -25.56 8.83
N ASN A 115 -42.46 -25.93 9.79
CA ASN A 115 -41.57 -24.99 10.46
C ASN A 115 -40.54 -24.48 9.46
N THR A 116 -40.60 -23.18 9.14
CA THR A 116 -39.74 -22.55 8.13
C THR A 116 -39.08 -21.30 8.69
N VAL A 117 -37.77 -21.19 8.52
CA VAL A 117 -37.02 -19.94 8.74
C VAL A 117 -36.71 -19.34 7.37
N LEU A 118 -37.34 -18.21 7.07
CA LEU A 118 -37.17 -17.45 5.84
C LEU A 118 -36.24 -16.27 6.09
N VAL A 119 -35.10 -16.24 5.38
CA VAL A 119 -34.13 -15.15 5.43
C VAL A 119 -34.13 -14.40 4.11
N LEU A 120 -34.40 -13.10 4.20
CA LEU A 120 -34.36 -12.15 3.10
C LEU A 120 -33.18 -11.20 3.29
N ASP A 121 -32.09 -11.45 2.56
CA ASP A 121 -30.88 -10.63 2.61
C ASP A 121 -30.97 -9.42 1.66
N GLU A 122 -30.44 -8.26 2.05
CA GLU A 122 -30.56 -6.98 1.33
C GLU A 122 -32.01 -6.59 0.97
N ILE A 123 -32.92 -6.72 1.93
CA ILE A 123 -34.37 -6.50 1.75
C ILE A 123 -34.72 -5.05 1.33
N ASP A 124 -33.82 -4.10 1.55
CA ASP A 124 -33.90 -2.72 1.07
C ASP A 124 -34.03 -2.63 -0.45
N TYR A 125 -33.43 -3.56 -1.20
CA TYR A 125 -33.59 -3.63 -2.64
C TYR A 125 -35.05 -3.87 -3.06
N ILE A 126 -35.74 -4.78 -2.37
CA ILE A 126 -37.17 -5.07 -2.64
C ILE A 126 -38.05 -3.88 -2.27
N ALA A 127 -37.74 -3.17 -1.19
CA ALA A 127 -38.50 -1.98 -0.81
C ALA A 127 -38.40 -0.86 -1.86
N ASN A 128 -37.22 -0.66 -2.46
CA ASN A 128 -37.00 0.31 -3.53
C ASN A 128 -37.79 -0.05 -4.80
N LEU A 129 -37.82 -1.34 -5.16
CA LEU A 129 -38.66 -1.86 -6.25
C LEU A 129 -40.17 -1.60 -6.02
N ASP A 130 -40.62 -1.65 -4.77
CA ASP A 130 -42.01 -1.40 -4.38
C ASP A 130 -42.40 0.09 -4.43
N THR A 131 -41.49 0.97 -3.98
CA THR A 131 -41.74 2.40 -3.79
C THR A 131 -41.95 3.15 -5.12
N ALA A 132 -41.37 2.65 -6.22
CA ALA A 132 -41.53 3.27 -7.55
C ALA A 132 -42.90 3.03 -8.21
N ARG A 133 -43.72 2.05 -7.76
CA ARG A 133 -44.90 1.59 -8.51
C ARG A 133 -46.12 1.18 -7.66
N THR A 134 -46.12 1.28 -6.33
CA THR A 134 -47.23 0.72 -5.51
C THR A 134 -47.45 1.46 -4.20
N SER A 135 -48.70 1.62 -3.76
CA SER A 135 -49.01 2.24 -2.45
C SER A 135 -48.53 1.36 -1.29
N LEU A 136 -48.19 1.98 -0.15
CA LEU A 136 -47.73 1.30 1.08
C LEU A 136 -48.64 0.15 1.55
N ALA A 137 -49.92 0.18 1.20
CA ALA A 137 -50.88 -0.88 1.53
C ALA A 137 -50.61 -2.20 0.80
N ASN A 138 -50.00 -2.16 -0.39
CA ASN A 138 -49.70 -3.31 -1.24
C ASN A 138 -48.21 -3.66 -1.27
N SER A 139 -47.42 -3.18 -0.29
CA SER A 139 -46.01 -3.52 -0.20
C SER A 139 -45.80 -5.02 0.04
N ILE A 140 -44.91 -5.62 -0.74
CA ILE A 140 -44.41 -6.99 -0.62
C ILE A 140 -43.80 -7.19 0.76
N VAL A 141 -42.96 -6.24 1.18
CA VAL A 141 -42.26 -6.28 2.47
C VAL A 141 -43.30 -6.40 3.58
N LYS A 142 -44.39 -5.63 3.52
CA LYS A 142 -45.49 -5.75 4.48
C LYS A 142 -46.09 -7.16 4.52
N LYS A 143 -46.45 -7.72 3.37
CA LYS A 143 -47.08 -9.05 3.30
C LYS A 143 -46.16 -10.14 3.85
N VAL A 144 -44.88 -10.12 3.50
CA VAL A 144 -43.92 -11.12 3.96
C VAL A 144 -43.73 -11.05 5.48
N PHE A 145 -43.63 -9.85 6.06
CA PHE A 145 -43.53 -9.68 7.52
C PHE A 145 -44.80 -10.04 8.30
N ASP A 146 -45.95 -10.17 7.63
CA ASP A 146 -47.21 -10.61 8.25
C ASP A 146 -47.40 -12.15 8.18
N TRP A 147 -46.55 -12.88 7.43
CA TRP A 147 -46.62 -14.35 7.34
C TRP A 147 -46.43 -15.11 8.65
N PRO A 148 -45.60 -14.67 9.63
CA PRO A 148 -45.54 -15.35 10.93
C PRO A 148 -46.90 -15.39 11.62
N LEU A 149 -47.67 -14.30 11.56
CA LEU A 149 -49.03 -14.23 12.10
C LEU A 149 -50.00 -15.14 11.33
N GLN A 150 -49.97 -15.09 10.00
CA GLN A 150 -50.86 -15.88 9.15
C GLN A 150 -50.59 -17.39 9.23
N SER A 151 -49.34 -17.77 9.48
CA SER A 151 -48.92 -19.17 9.62
C SER A 151 -49.19 -19.76 11.01
N GLY A 152 -49.63 -18.95 11.98
CA GLY A 152 -49.77 -19.35 13.37
C GLY A 152 -48.44 -19.71 14.03
N GLY A 153 -47.37 -18.93 13.77
CA GLY A 153 -46.05 -19.14 14.36
C GLY A 153 -45.26 -20.33 13.78
N LYS A 154 -45.62 -20.81 12.58
CA LYS A 154 -44.84 -21.84 11.86
C LYS A 154 -43.71 -21.26 11.02
N VAL A 155 -43.86 -20.00 10.61
CA VAL A 155 -42.88 -19.30 9.78
C VAL A 155 -42.25 -18.20 10.60
N VAL A 156 -40.92 -18.17 10.66
CA VAL A 156 -40.15 -17.05 11.20
C VAL A 156 -39.50 -16.32 10.03
N VAL A 157 -39.71 -15.01 9.95
CA VAL A 157 -39.17 -14.16 8.88
C VAL A 157 -38.04 -13.31 9.42
N ILE A 158 -36.89 -13.36 8.77
CA ILE A 158 -35.70 -12.57 9.09
C ILE A 158 -35.38 -11.69 7.90
N GLY A 159 -35.51 -10.36 8.06
CA GLY A 159 -35.05 -9.40 7.06
C GLY A 159 -33.68 -8.85 7.46
N ILE A 160 -32.73 -8.83 6.52
CA ILE A 160 -31.41 -8.21 6.72
C ILE A 160 -31.36 -6.94 5.87
N SER A 161 -31.04 -5.81 6.49
CA SER A 161 -30.83 -4.54 5.78
C SER A 161 -29.62 -3.79 6.31
N ASN A 162 -29.02 -2.97 5.44
CA ASN A 162 -27.97 -2.03 5.82
C ASN A 162 -28.53 -0.67 6.27
N GLU A 163 -29.80 -0.35 5.97
CA GLU A 163 -30.43 0.90 6.37
C GLU A 163 -30.92 0.84 7.83
N LEU A 164 -30.41 1.75 8.69
CA LEU A 164 -30.80 1.83 10.10
C LEU A 164 -32.29 2.20 10.26
N ASP A 165 -32.83 3.04 9.39
CA ASP A 165 -34.22 3.53 9.47
C ASP A 165 -35.21 2.69 8.65
N PHE A 166 -34.76 1.55 8.12
CA PHE A 166 -35.52 0.73 7.16
C PHE A 166 -36.92 0.37 7.66
N SER A 167 -37.05 -0.07 8.92
CA SER A 167 -38.36 -0.46 9.47
C SER A 167 -39.34 0.70 9.53
N GLU A 168 -38.86 1.90 9.86
CA GLU A 168 -39.71 3.06 10.06
C GLU A 168 -40.23 3.63 8.74
N LYS A 169 -39.43 3.48 7.67
CA LYS A 169 -39.79 3.88 6.31
C LYS A 169 -40.78 2.91 5.66
N VAL A 170 -40.56 1.61 5.83
CA VAL A 170 -41.24 0.58 5.01
C VAL A 170 -42.40 -0.09 5.75
N LEU A 171 -42.39 -0.10 7.08
CA LEU A 171 -43.46 -0.69 7.89
C LEU A 171 -44.35 0.43 8.50
N PRO A 172 -45.69 0.35 8.37
CA PRO A 172 -46.58 1.31 9.04
C PRO A 172 -46.40 1.28 10.56
N LYS A 173 -46.44 2.47 11.19
CA LYS A 173 -46.25 2.67 12.64
C LYS A 173 -47.26 1.93 13.53
N LYS A 174 -48.42 1.55 12.99
CA LYS A 174 -49.44 0.74 13.68
C LYS A 174 -49.51 -0.65 13.04
N ARG A 175 -48.81 -1.62 13.63
CA ARG A 175 -48.91 -3.06 13.31
C ARG A 175 -49.16 -3.86 14.56
N VAL A 176 -49.79 -5.02 14.38
CA VAL A 176 -50.09 -5.99 15.45
C VAL A 176 -48.80 -6.64 15.97
N ILE A 177 -47.86 -6.96 15.07
CA ILE A 177 -46.54 -7.50 15.41
C ILE A 177 -45.48 -6.59 14.82
N MET A 178 -44.62 -6.07 15.70
CA MET A 178 -43.44 -5.32 15.31
C MET A 178 -42.26 -6.29 15.22
N PRO A 179 -41.45 -6.25 14.15
CA PRO A 179 -40.28 -7.11 14.09
C PRO A 179 -39.28 -6.70 15.17
N GLU A 180 -38.72 -7.70 15.85
CA GLU A 180 -37.65 -7.48 16.81
C GLU A 180 -36.36 -7.10 16.09
N VAL A 181 -35.72 -6.02 16.54
CA VAL A 181 -34.55 -5.47 15.87
C VAL A 181 -33.27 -5.97 16.54
N VAL A 182 -32.43 -6.67 15.79
CA VAL A 182 -31.10 -7.09 16.21
C VAL A 182 -30.06 -6.24 15.48
N LEU A 183 -29.27 -5.46 16.22
CA LEU A 183 -28.27 -4.56 15.67
C LEU A 183 -26.88 -5.19 15.67
N PHE A 184 -26.24 -5.21 14.51
CA PHE A 184 -24.85 -5.58 14.30
C PHE A 184 -24.01 -4.32 14.14
N THR A 185 -23.31 -3.94 15.20
CA THR A 185 -22.35 -2.84 15.17
C THR A 185 -21.12 -3.20 14.34
N ALA A 186 -20.29 -2.22 13.97
CA ALA A 186 -18.97 -2.51 13.44
C ALA A 186 -18.14 -3.36 14.43
N TYR A 187 -17.21 -4.16 13.91
CA TYR A 187 -16.32 -4.93 14.78
C TYR A 187 -15.36 -3.99 15.54
N THR A 188 -15.22 -4.25 16.83
CA THR A 188 -14.21 -3.58 17.68
C THR A 188 -12.81 -4.09 17.36
N VAL A 189 -11.79 -3.33 17.76
CA VAL A 189 -10.38 -3.71 17.61
C VAL A 189 -10.11 -5.11 18.17
N ASN A 190 -10.60 -5.40 19.37
CA ASN A 190 -10.35 -6.69 20.03
C ASN A 190 -11.05 -7.84 19.28
N GLN A 191 -12.31 -7.64 18.86
CA GLN A 191 -13.01 -8.66 18.08
C GLN A 191 -12.31 -8.93 16.74
N LEU A 192 -11.79 -7.91 16.07
CA LEU A 192 -11.00 -8.09 14.85
C LEU A 192 -9.69 -8.85 15.13
N ILE A 193 -8.98 -8.53 16.21
CA ILE A 193 -7.78 -9.27 16.61
C ILE A 193 -8.12 -10.75 16.81
N ASP A 194 -9.18 -11.05 17.55
CA ASP A 194 -9.56 -12.44 17.85
C ASP A 194 -9.93 -13.23 16.58
N ILE A 195 -10.67 -12.60 15.65
CA ILE A 195 -11.06 -13.21 14.38
C ILE A 195 -9.82 -13.46 13.49
N LEU A 196 -8.93 -12.48 13.39
CA LEU A 196 -7.73 -12.58 12.57
C LEU A 196 -6.74 -13.59 13.15
N THR A 197 -6.57 -13.61 14.47
CA THR A 197 -5.67 -14.56 15.15
C THR A 197 -6.14 -16.01 14.97
N GLU A 198 -7.45 -16.25 14.96
CA GLU A 198 -7.98 -17.59 14.67
C GLU A 198 -7.84 -17.98 13.20
N ARG A 199 -7.97 -17.03 12.28
CA ARG A 199 -7.88 -17.31 10.84
C ARG A 199 -6.46 -17.51 10.34
N PHE A 200 -5.50 -16.83 10.93
CA PHE A 200 -4.08 -16.88 10.57
C PHE A 200 -3.25 -17.56 11.67
N SER A 201 -3.85 -18.47 12.46
CA SER A 201 -3.12 -19.19 13.51
C SER A 201 -2.03 -20.10 12.98
N ASP A 202 -2.21 -20.57 11.74
CA ASP A 202 -1.37 -21.59 11.11
C ASP A 202 -0.27 -20.95 10.23
N ASP A 203 -0.31 -19.63 10.01
CA ASP A 203 0.60 -18.90 9.14
C ASP A 203 1.74 -18.25 9.95
N GLU A 204 2.95 -18.84 9.91
CA GLU A 204 4.13 -18.33 10.64
C GLU A 204 4.57 -16.92 10.18
N ASN A 205 4.18 -16.52 8.97
CA ASN A 205 4.53 -15.22 8.38
C ASN A 205 3.71 -14.05 8.96
N VAL A 206 2.59 -14.32 9.62
CA VAL A 206 1.72 -13.27 10.20
C VAL A 206 2.07 -13.03 11.67
N THR A 207 2.80 -11.95 11.93
CA THR A 207 3.09 -11.55 13.32
C THR A 207 1.86 -11.02 14.07
N SER A 208 1.79 -11.28 15.39
CA SER A 208 0.74 -10.75 16.27
C SER A 208 0.62 -9.21 16.21
N ASP A 209 1.74 -8.50 16.00
CA ASP A 209 1.74 -7.04 15.91
C ASP A 209 1.16 -6.53 14.58
N ALA A 210 1.38 -7.24 13.48
CA ALA A 210 0.72 -6.96 12.20
C ALA A 210 -0.81 -7.09 12.31
N ILE A 211 -1.29 -8.14 12.99
CA ILE A 211 -2.72 -8.35 13.26
C ILE A 211 -3.30 -7.20 14.08
N LYS A 212 -2.65 -6.81 15.18
CA LYS A 212 -3.09 -5.70 16.04
C LYS A 212 -3.13 -4.38 15.28
N LEU A 213 -2.15 -4.12 14.41
CA LEU A 213 -2.09 -2.90 13.62
C LEU A 213 -3.22 -2.87 12.57
N CYS A 214 -3.40 -3.96 11.84
CA CYS A 214 -4.48 -4.13 10.87
C CYS A 214 -5.85 -3.93 11.52
N ALA A 215 -6.10 -4.62 12.65
CA ALA A 215 -7.34 -4.50 13.42
C ALA A 215 -7.59 -3.07 13.92
N ARG A 216 -6.57 -2.39 14.47
CA ARG A 216 -6.68 -0.98 14.90
C ARG A 216 -7.07 -0.07 13.76
N LYS A 217 -6.41 -0.23 12.61
CA LYS A 217 -6.63 0.63 11.44
C LYS A 217 -8.04 0.44 10.87
N ILE A 218 -8.50 -0.81 10.75
CA ILE A 218 -9.79 -1.13 10.13
C ILE A 218 -10.96 -0.80 11.04
N SER A 219 -10.84 -1.06 12.34
CA SER A 219 -11.85 -0.67 13.32
C SER A 219 -12.04 0.85 13.37
N ALA A 220 -10.94 1.62 13.27
CA ALA A 220 -11.01 3.08 13.22
C ALA A 220 -11.69 3.64 11.95
N MET A 221 -11.80 2.84 10.90
CA MET A 221 -12.41 3.25 9.64
C MET A 221 -13.88 2.80 9.54
N ASN A 222 -14.11 1.49 9.37
CA ASN A 222 -15.43 0.95 9.04
C ASN A 222 -15.74 -0.33 9.83
N GLY A 223 -14.72 -0.99 10.40
CA GLY A 223 -14.84 -2.28 11.09
C GLY A 223 -15.37 -3.42 10.22
N ASP A 224 -15.15 -3.37 8.89
CA ASP A 224 -15.50 -4.45 7.96
C ASP A 224 -14.43 -5.56 8.00
N VAL A 225 -14.82 -6.74 8.47
CA VAL A 225 -13.90 -7.88 8.61
C VAL A 225 -13.40 -8.43 7.28
N ARG A 226 -14.18 -8.28 6.19
CA ARG A 226 -13.78 -8.77 4.86
C ARG A 226 -12.55 -8.03 4.35
N ARG A 227 -12.49 -6.72 4.63
CA ARG A 227 -11.33 -5.89 4.32
C ARG A 227 -10.11 -6.32 5.13
N ALA A 228 -10.29 -6.67 6.40
CA ALA A 228 -9.21 -7.14 7.25
C ALA A 228 -8.59 -8.44 6.75
N LEU A 229 -9.43 -9.39 6.35
CA LEU A 229 -9.00 -10.66 5.80
C LEU A 229 -8.29 -10.47 4.45
N SER A 230 -8.91 -9.75 3.50
CA SER A 230 -8.32 -9.51 2.19
C SER A 230 -6.97 -8.79 2.26
N LEU A 231 -6.80 -7.83 3.18
CA LEU A 231 -5.53 -7.13 3.34
C LEU A 231 -4.41 -8.04 3.81
N LEU A 232 -4.68 -9.00 4.71
CA LEU A 232 -3.65 -9.91 5.18
C LEU A 232 -3.39 -11.03 4.16
N SER A 233 -4.44 -11.60 3.56
CA SER A 233 -4.29 -12.64 2.52
C SER A 233 -3.50 -12.15 1.31
N THR A 234 -3.80 -10.96 0.78
CA THR A 234 -3.06 -10.41 -0.36
C THR A 234 -1.60 -10.12 -0.02
N GLN A 235 -1.26 -9.80 1.24
CA GLN A 235 0.14 -9.58 1.61
C GLN A 235 0.94 -10.88 1.75
N LEU A 236 0.29 -11.98 2.13
CA LEU A 236 0.92 -13.30 2.12
C LEU A 236 1.21 -13.75 0.68
N GLU A 237 0.24 -13.59 -0.24
CA GLU A 237 0.42 -13.92 -1.66
C GLU A 237 1.60 -13.14 -2.28
N PHE A 238 1.78 -11.85 -1.95
CA PHE A 238 2.93 -11.05 -2.41
C PHE A 238 4.27 -11.45 -1.78
N GLU A 239 4.28 -12.01 -0.56
CA GLU A 239 5.51 -12.54 0.04
C GLU A 239 5.93 -13.83 -0.67
N ASP A 240 4.97 -14.71 -0.99
CA ASP A 240 5.21 -15.95 -1.74
C ASP A 240 5.75 -15.65 -3.16
N GLU A 241 5.18 -14.68 -3.88
CA GLU A 241 5.67 -14.27 -5.22
C GLU A 241 7.10 -13.69 -5.19
N LEU A 242 7.47 -12.93 -4.15
CA LEU A 242 8.82 -12.38 -4.00
C LEU A 242 9.85 -13.45 -3.62
N GLU A 243 9.45 -14.47 -2.87
CA GLU A 243 10.30 -15.62 -2.58
C GLU A 243 10.51 -16.49 -3.84
N GLU A 244 9.48 -16.67 -4.67
CA GLU A 244 9.59 -17.35 -5.98
C GLU A 244 10.49 -16.58 -6.96
N GLU A 245 10.40 -15.24 -7.03
CA GLU A 245 11.28 -14.41 -7.85
C GLU A 245 12.75 -14.39 -7.36
N GLU A 246 13.00 -14.50 -6.04
CA GLU A 246 14.36 -14.60 -5.48
C GLU A 246 14.98 -15.99 -5.70
N GLU A 247 14.19 -17.05 -5.90
CA GLU A 247 14.65 -18.42 -6.18
C GLU A 247 14.94 -18.69 -7.68
N GLU A 248 14.39 -17.91 -8.62
CA GLU A 248 14.51 -18.15 -10.07
C GLU A 248 15.73 -17.51 -10.79
N GLU A 249 16.56 -16.66 -10.15
CA GLU A 249 17.83 -16.15 -10.72
C GLU A 249 19.10 -16.88 -10.17
N PRO A 250 20.15 -17.10 -10.99
CA PRO A 250 20.62 -18.47 -11.27
C PRO A 250 21.66 -19.06 -10.31
N VAL A 251 21.56 -20.39 -10.22
CA VAL A 251 22.54 -21.41 -9.79
C VAL A 251 24.00 -20.97 -9.93
N VAL A 252 24.69 -20.86 -8.79
CA VAL A 252 26.15 -20.84 -8.70
C VAL A 252 26.73 -22.11 -9.34
N LEU A 253 27.37 -21.97 -10.50
CA LEU A 253 28.25 -23.00 -11.07
C LEU A 253 29.32 -23.38 -10.05
N LYS A 254 29.19 -24.56 -9.45
CA LYS A 254 30.27 -25.20 -8.67
C LYS A 254 31.48 -25.39 -9.58
N ARG A 255 32.61 -24.78 -9.21
CA ARG A 255 33.90 -24.98 -9.88
C ARG A 255 34.32 -26.46 -9.82
N PRO A 256 34.98 -27.01 -10.86
CA PRO A 256 35.56 -28.34 -10.79
C PRO A 256 36.73 -28.36 -9.80
N LYS A 257 36.78 -29.42 -8.99
CA LYS A 257 37.89 -29.70 -8.07
C LYS A 257 39.17 -29.92 -8.89
N ILE A 258 40.20 -29.14 -8.60
CA ILE A 258 41.57 -29.43 -9.02
C ILE A 258 42.22 -30.14 -7.83
N ASP A 259 42.55 -31.40 -8.02
CA ASP A 259 43.34 -32.18 -7.07
C ASP A 259 44.76 -31.62 -6.99
N VAL A 260 45.17 -31.23 -5.80
CA VAL A 260 46.59 -31.08 -5.47
C VAL A 260 46.86 -31.81 -4.16
N HIS A 261 47.80 -32.74 -4.25
CA HIS A 261 48.22 -33.68 -3.23
C HIS A 261 48.72 -33.06 -1.91
N SER A 262 48.27 -33.68 -0.81
CA SER A 262 48.98 -34.02 0.44
C SER A 262 49.80 -32.97 1.21
N THR A 263 49.39 -32.70 2.45
CA THR A 263 50.21 -32.91 3.68
C THR A 263 49.31 -32.94 4.94
N PRO A 264 49.57 -33.79 5.95
CA PRO A 264 48.67 -33.99 7.10
C PRO A 264 49.25 -33.47 8.43
N SER A 265 48.37 -33.10 9.38
CA SER A 265 48.45 -33.28 10.86
C SER A 265 47.78 -32.09 11.61
N LYS A 266 46.66 -32.30 12.31
CA LYS A 266 46.42 -32.77 13.70
C LYS A 266 45.98 -31.63 14.66
N SER A 267 44.81 -31.86 15.27
CA SER A 267 44.39 -31.58 16.67
C SER A 267 43.22 -30.61 16.88
N ARG A 268 42.16 -31.16 17.52
CA ARG A 268 40.98 -30.52 18.17
C ARG A 268 41.43 -29.90 19.54
N PRO A 269 40.67 -29.02 20.25
CA PRO A 269 39.22 -29.16 20.53
C PRO A 269 38.36 -27.86 20.57
N SER A 270 37.04 -28.10 20.81
CA SER A 270 35.88 -27.23 21.11
C SER A 270 36.16 -25.87 21.79
N THR A 271 35.38 -24.79 21.64
CA THR A 271 34.00 -24.56 22.18
C THR A 271 33.54 -23.13 21.82
N SER A 272 32.23 -22.87 21.90
CA SER A 272 31.51 -21.58 22.07
C SER A 272 30.68 -21.07 20.88
N ALA A 273 29.38 -21.21 21.11
CA ALA A 273 28.21 -20.56 20.53
C ALA A 273 28.43 -19.37 19.58
N GLN A 274 27.89 -19.50 18.38
CA GLN A 274 27.38 -18.36 17.63
C GLN A 274 25.90 -18.59 17.32
N SER A 275 25.09 -17.84 18.05
CA SER A 275 23.68 -17.55 17.77
C SER A 275 23.50 -17.10 16.33
N SER A 276 22.61 -17.76 15.61
CA SER A 276 21.98 -17.27 14.39
C SER A 276 21.39 -15.87 14.62
N PRO A 277 21.55 -14.90 13.69
CA PRO A 277 20.78 -13.68 13.75
C PRO A 277 19.32 -14.01 13.42
N SER A 278 18.44 -13.71 14.37
CA SER A 278 16.98 -13.78 14.23
C SER A 278 16.52 -13.05 12.97
N ARG A 279 15.82 -13.77 12.08
CA ARG A 279 14.98 -13.21 11.01
C ARG A 279 13.98 -12.23 11.67
N THR A 280 14.16 -10.93 11.48
CA THR A 280 13.14 -9.94 11.83
C THR A 280 12.10 -9.90 10.71
N PRO A 281 10.79 -10.03 11.00
CA PRO A 281 9.74 -10.09 9.98
C PRO A 281 9.58 -8.73 9.29
N LYS A 282 9.84 -8.72 7.98
CA LYS A 282 9.79 -7.55 7.08
C LYS A 282 8.35 -7.04 6.84
N THR A 283 7.35 -7.81 7.28
CA THR A 283 5.90 -7.64 7.07
C THR A 283 5.32 -6.32 7.60
N HIS A 284 5.89 -5.75 8.67
CA HIS A 284 5.30 -4.58 9.34
C HIS A 284 5.31 -3.28 8.50
N LYS A 285 6.34 -3.08 7.66
CA LYS A 285 6.49 -1.85 6.85
C LYS A 285 5.70 -1.91 5.54
N GLN A 286 5.56 -3.09 4.96
CA GLN A 286 4.80 -3.34 3.73
C GLN A 286 3.29 -3.25 3.98
N ILE A 287 2.80 -3.83 5.09
CA ILE A 287 1.40 -3.68 5.53
C ILE A 287 1.06 -2.20 5.72
N LEU A 288 1.96 -1.41 6.32
CA LEU A 288 1.76 0.04 6.50
C LEU A 288 1.68 0.79 5.16
N SER A 289 2.53 0.48 4.17
CA SER A 289 2.48 1.13 2.86
C SER A 289 1.22 0.75 2.07
N SER A 290 0.79 -0.51 2.13
CA SER A 290 -0.42 -0.99 1.44
C SER A 290 -1.69 -0.42 2.09
N LEU A 291 -1.75 -0.36 3.43
CA LEU A 291 -2.82 0.32 4.18
C LEU A 291 -2.89 1.81 3.86
N GLN A 292 -1.74 2.47 3.63
CA GLN A 292 -1.70 3.87 3.25
C GLN A 292 -2.22 4.07 1.82
N ASN A 293 -1.85 3.20 0.87
CA ASN A 293 -2.24 3.31 -0.53
C ASN A 293 -3.72 3.00 -0.81
N ILE A 294 -4.33 2.02 -0.13
CA ILE A 294 -5.72 1.60 -0.39
C ILE A 294 -6.75 2.60 0.16
N TYR A 295 -6.38 3.38 1.19
CA TYR A 295 -7.33 4.16 1.99
C TYR A 295 -7.02 5.65 2.08
N SER A 296 -5.99 6.14 1.40
CA SER A 296 -5.88 7.58 1.17
C SER A 296 -6.83 7.98 0.02
N SER A 297 -7.55 9.10 0.18
CA SER A 297 -8.46 9.63 -0.84
C SER A 297 -7.75 9.69 -2.21
N PRO A 298 -8.44 9.50 -3.35
CA PRO A 298 -7.87 9.73 -4.67
C PRO A 298 -7.16 11.08 -4.77
N ALA A 299 -7.70 12.11 -4.11
CA ALA A 299 -7.08 13.43 -4.01
C ALA A 299 -5.77 13.47 -3.20
N VAL A 300 -5.54 12.47 -2.34
CA VAL A 300 -4.33 12.27 -1.50
C VAL A 300 -3.34 11.29 -2.15
N THR A 301 -3.78 10.37 -3.00
CA THR A 301 -2.91 9.42 -3.74
C THR A 301 -2.55 9.87 -5.15
N ALA A 302 -3.38 10.71 -5.79
CA ALA A 302 -3.20 11.11 -7.18
C ALA A 302 -1.84 11.78 -7.40
N LYS A 303 -1.10 11.24 -8.36
CA LYS A 303 0.11 11.87 -8.91
C LYS A 303 -0.34 12.87 -9.97
N ILE A 304 -0.15 14.14 -9.69
CA ILE A 304 -0.59 15.23 -10.56
C ILE A 304 0.59 15.64 -11.47
N PRO A 305 0.44 15.67 -12.81
CA PRO A 305 1.48 16.15 -13.72
C PRO A 305 1.83 17.64 -13.48
N LEU A 306 2.99 18.09 -14.00
CA LEU A 306 3.51 19.43 -13.74
C LEU A 306 2.53 20.56 -14.13
N GLN A 307 1.94 20.50 -15.32
CA GLN A 307 1.05 21.56 -15.79
C GLN A 307 -0.24 21.69 -14.96
N PRO A 308 -1.03 20.61 -14.69
CA PRO A 308 -2.16 20.69 -13.77
C PRO A 308 -1.78 21.16 -12.36
N ARG A 309 -0.55 20.92 -11.88
CA ARG A 309 -0.10 21.46 -10.58
C ARG A 309 0.16 22.95 -10.60
N ILE A 310 0.78 23.47 -11.67
CA ILE A 310 0.97 24.92 -11.84
C ILE A 310 -0.40 25.59 -11.88
N VAL A 311 -1.36 24.99 -12.58
CA VAL A 311 -2.76 25.45 -12.61
C VAL A 311 -3.36 25.44 -11.20
N LEU A 312 -3.22 24.35 -10.43
CA LEU A 312 -3.69 24.27 -9.04
C LEU A 312 -3.04 25.33 -8.13
N ALA A 313 -1.73 25.57 -8.27
CA ALA A 313 -1.02 26.61 -7.53
C ALA A 313 -1.50 28.04 -7.89
N CYS A 314 -1.83 28.28 -9.15
CA CYS A 314 -2.43 29.55 -9.58
C CYS A 314 -3.84 29.74 -8.99
N ILE A 315 -4.64 28.66 -8.94
CA ILE A 315 -5.97 28.67 -8.31
C ILE A 315 -5.84 29.01 -6.82
N LEU A 316 -4.96 28.34 -6.07
CA LEU A 316 -4.76 28.63 -4.65
C LEU A 316 -4.26 30.04 -4.41
N ARG A 317 -3.31 30.52 -5.22
CA ARG A 317 -2.80 31.90 -5.12
C ARG A 317 -3.90 32.93 -5.35
N LEU A 318 -4.78 32.70 -6.34
CA LEU A 318 -5.90 33.59 -6.61
C LEU A 318 -6.91 33.63 -5.45
N ILE A 319 -7.12 32.50 -4.77
CA ILE A 319 -7.94 32.41 -3.56
C ILE A 319 -7.29 33.17 -2.40
N GLU A 320 -5.96 33.09 -2.23
CA GLU A 320 -5.23 33.76 -1.15
C GLU A 320 -5.10 35.29 -1.36
N THR A 321 -4.96 35.74 -2.60
CA THR A 321 -4.87 37.18 -2.93
C THR A 321 -6.22 37.88 -3.05
N GLY A 322 -7.32 37.12 -3.08
CA GLY A 322 -8.67 37.66 -3.11
C GLY A 322 -9.04 38.31 -1.78
N THR A 323 -9.16 39.64 -1.76
CA THR A 323 -9.46 40.47 -0.59
C THR A 323 -10.87 40.31 0.00
N GLU A 324 -11.67 39.33 -0.44
CA GLU A 324 -13.00 39.10 0.11
C GLU A 324 -12.96 38.02 1.19
N LYS A 325 -12.91 38.50 2.44
CA LYS A 325 -13.37 37.75 3.62
C LYS A 325 -14.85 37.36 3.42
N LYS A 326 -15.14 36.27 2.69
CA LYS A 326 -16.30 35.35 2.86
C LYS A 326 -16.37 34.30 1.74
N LYS A 327 -16.16 33.03 2.13
CA LYS A 327 -16.88 31.80 1.70
C LYS A 327 -16.96 31.38 0.21
N THR A 328 -16.39 32.07 -0.77
CA THR A 328 -16.33 31.50 -2.13
C THR A 328 -14.94 30.98 -2.46
N GLN A 329 -14.72 29.68 -2.25
CA GLN A 329 -13.58 28.91 -2.77
C GLN A 329 -13.63 28.77 -4.30
N SER A 330 -14.10 29.79 -5.02
CA SER A 330 -14.38 29.73 -6.46
C SER A 330 -13.59 30.80 -7.21
N VAL A 331 -12.89 30.40 -8.27
CA VAL A 331 -12.09 31.26 -9.14
C VAL A 331 -12.72 31.33 -10.53
N GLN A 332 -12.68 32.49 -11.19
CA GLN A 332 -13.12 32.63 -12.58
C GLN A 332 -12.03 32.17 -13.55
N PHE A 333 -12.41 31.42 -14.59
CA PHE A 333 -11.49 30.89 -15.59
C PHE A 333 -10.66 31.98 -16.29
N SER A 334 -11.25 33.14 -16.62
CA SER A 334 -10.52 34.25 -17.27
C SER A 334 -9.38 34.81 -16.40
N LYS A 335 -9.62 34.98 -15.10
CA LYS A 335 -8.59 35.45 -14.14
C LYS A 335 -7.49 34.41 -13.91
N LEU A 336 -7.86 33.14 -13.97
CA LEU A 336 -6.90 32.03 -13.91
C LEU A 336 -5.96 32.05 -15.12
N LEU A 337 -6.49 32.24 -16.33
CA LEU A 337 -5.70 32.25 -17.57
C LEU A 337 -4.65 33.37 -17.56
N GLU A 338 -5.04 34.59 -17.19
CA GLU A 338 -4.10 35.71 -17.08
C GLU A 338 -3.00 35.48 -16.04
N THR A 339 -3.36 34.86 -14.90
CA THR A 339 -2.42 34.58 -13.81
C THR A 339 -1.48 33.44 -14.19
N TYR A 340 -2.02 32.41 -14.84
CA TYR A 340 -1.28 31.27 -15.34
C TYR A 340 -0.22 31.70 -16.37
N ASP A 341 -0.58 32.54 -17.34
CA ASP A 341 0.37 33.07 -18.33
C ASP A 341 1.50 33.87 -17.68
N LYS A 342 1.19 34.69 -16.68
CA LYS A 342 2.19 35.45 -15.91
C LYS A 342 3.13 34.52 -15.13
N VAL A 343 2.58 33.45 -14.53
CA VAL A 343 3.35 32.46 -13.78
C VAL A 343 4.22 31.61 -14.71
N CYS A 344 3.71 31.16 -15.85
CA CYS A 344 4.47 30.41 -16.85
C CYS A 344 5.63 31.23 -17.42
N LYS A 345 5.40 32.51 -17.73
CA LYS A 345 6.47 33.45 -18.13
C LYS A 345 7.54 33.62 -17.05
N LYS A 346 7.14 33.71 -15.78
CA LYS A 346 8.07 33.85 -14.65
C LYS A 346 8.83 32.54 -14.36
N MET A 347 8.20 31.39 -14.57
CA MET A 347 8.80 30.07 -14.36
C MET A 347 9.57 29.53 -15.58
N LYS A 348 9.58 30.26 -16.71
CA LYS A 348 10.17 29.84 -18.00
C LYS A 348 9.61 28.49 -18.49
N VAL A 349 8.32 28.24 -18.26
CA VAL A 349 7.61 27.05 -18.75
C VAL A 349 6.73 27.47 -19.92
N GLU A 350 6.64 26.63 -20.95
CA GLU A 350 5.75 26.86 -22.08
C GLU A 350 4.29 26.88 -21.61
N ALA A 351 3.58 27.96 -21.96
CA ALA A 351 2.18 28.13 -21.60
C ALA A 351 1.32 27.17 -22.42
N LEU A 352 0.34 26.55 -21.76
CA LEU A 352 -0.63 25.69 -22.42
C LEU A 352 -1.62 26.53 -23.23
N ASN A 353 -2.02 26.02 -24.39
CA ASN A 353 -3.13 26.55 -25.16
C ASN A 353 -4.45 26.42 -24.38
N HIS A 354 -5.45 27.22 -24.75
CA HIS A 354 -6.75 27.29 -24.05
C HIS A 354 -7.46 25.93 -23.93
N GLU A 355 -7.30 25.05 -24.91
CA GLU A 355 -7.86 23.68 -24.91
C GLU A 355 -7.08 22.76 -23.94
N ALA A 356 -5.75 22.74 -24.03
CA ALA A 356 -4.90 21.97 -23.14
C ALA A 356 -4.97 22.43 -21.67
N LEU A 357 -5.27 23.71 -21.42
CA LEU A 357 -5.54 24.22 -20.08
C LEU A 357 -6.86 23.66 -19.52
N ARG A 358 -7.89 23.51 -20.36
CA ARG A 358 -9.12 22.81 -19.95
C ARG A 358 -8.86 21.34 -19.68
N ASP A 359 -8.03 20.66 -20.47
CA ASP A 359 -7.65 19.27 -20.20
C ASP A 359 -6.90 19.12 -18.86
N ALA A 360 -6.05 20.09 -18.52
CA ALA A 360 -5.38 20.13 -17.22
C ALA A 360 -6.39 20.32 -16.06
N LEU A 361 -7.43 21.13 -16.25
CA LEU A 361 -8.51 21.28 -15.27
C LEU A 361 -9.40 20.03 -15.18
N THR A 362 -9.67 19.37 -16.31
CA THR A 362 -10.37 18.07 -16.33
C THR A 362 -9.57 17.03 -15.57
N THR A 363 -8.24 17.03 -15.70
CA THR A 363 -7.35 16.14 -14.93
C THR A 363 -7.43 16.42 -13.42
N LEU A 364 -7.47 17.68 -13.00
CA LEU A 364 -7.68 18.03 -11.59
C LEU A 364 -9.08 17.67 -11.09
N THR A 365 -10.09 17.74 -11.97
CA THR A 365 -11.49 17.38 -11.67
C THR A 365 -11.63 15.86 -11.49
N ASN A 366 -11.00 15.08 -12.38
CA ASN A 366 -10.95 13.62 -12.27
C ASN A 366 -10.23 13.15 -11.00
N ASN A 367 -9.28 13.93 -10.51
CA ASN A 367 -8.59 13.69 -9.22
C ASN A 367 -9.35 14.24 -8.00
N SER A 368 -10.58 14.75 -8.18
CA SER A 368 -11.43 15.31 -7.12
C SER A 368 -10.76 16.45 -6.31
N LEU A 369 -9.88 17.23 -6.96
CA LEU A 369 -9.21 18.38 -6.34
C LEU A 369 -10.00 19.66 -6.58
N ILE A 370 -10.66 19.75 -7.73
CA ILE A 370 -11.46 20.91 -8.14
C ILE A 370 -12.78 20.44 -8.80
N LEU A 371 -13.76 21.34 -8.82
CA LEU A 371 -15.02 21.18 -9.51
C LEU A 371 -15.23 22.35 -10.47
N MET A 372 -15.43 22.06 -11.75
CA MET A 372 -15.76 23.07 -12.76
C MET A 372 -17.27 23.23 -12.91
N LYS A 373 -17.78 24.45 -12.68
CA LYS A 373 -19.17 24.86 -12.96
C LYS A 373 -19.16 25.98 -13.99
N LYS A 374 -19.32 25.64 -15.28
CA LYS A 374 -19.19 26.57 -16.42
C LYS A 374 -17.81 27.29 -16.38
N ASP A 375 -17.79 28.59 -16.10
CA ASP A 375 -16.56 29.40 -15.98
C ASP A 375 -16.07 29.61 -14.54
N LYS A 376 -16.68 28.95 -13.55
CA LYS A 376 -16.26 28.98 -12.15
C LYS A 376 -15.58 27.67 -11.77
N ILE A 377 -14.42 27.76 -11.13
CA ILE A 377 -13.63 26.64 -10.64
C ILE A 377 -13.66 26.66 -9.11
N CYS A 378 -14.22 25.65 -8.49
CA CYS A 378 -14.25 25.50 -7.03
C CYS A 378 -13.20 24.48 -6.57
N VAL A 379 -12.48 24.74 -5.48
CA VAL A 379 -11.60 23.72 -4.87
C VAL A 379 -12.44 22.83 -3.94
N GLU A 380 -12.39 21.51 -4.12
CA GLU A 380 -13.19 20.55 -3.32
C GLU A 380 -12.46 19.99 -2.10
N VAL A 381 -11.14 20.23 -2.02
CA VAL A 381 -10.28 19.76 -0.92
C VAL A 381 -9.86 20.90 0.00
N ASP A 382 -9.49 20.57 1.23
CA ASP A 382 -8.90 21.53 2.16
C ASP A 382 -7.67 22.20 1.55
N LEU A 383 -7.52 23.51 1.78
CA LEU A 383 -6.40 24.30 1.26
C LEU A 383 -5.06 23.71 1.68
N ASP A 384 -4.95 23.14 2.87
CA ASP A 384 -3.72 22.52 3.37
C ASP A 384 -3.41 21.17 2.71
N VAL A 385 -4.42 20.45 2.23
CA VAL A 385 -4.26 19.22 1.44
C VAL A 385 -3.83 19.58 0.01
N ALA A 386 -4.45 20.59 -0.59
CA ALA A 386 -4.04 21.13 -1.88
C ALA A 386 -2.60 21.69 -1.84
N LYS A 387 -2.22 22.40 -0.76
CA LYS A 387 -0.85 22.88 -0.52
C LYS A 387 0.13 21.73 -0.35
N ARG A 388 -0.22 20.69 0.42
CA ARG A 388 0.60 19.46 0.52
C ARG A 388 0.75 18.73 -0.80
N LYS A 389 -0.23 18.81 -1.70
CA LYS A 389 -0.12 18.27 -3.07
C LYS A 389 0.74 19.11 -4.01
N ILE A 390 0.83 20.40 -3.75
CA ILE A 390 1.77 21.29 -4.45
C ILE A 390 3.18 21.13 -3.87
N GLN A 391 3.31 20.97 -2.56
CA GLN A 391 4.53 20.65 -1.83
C GLN A 391 4.92 19.20 -2.12
N ASP A 392 5.64 19.01 -3.20
CA ASP A 392 6.13 17.70 -3.56
C ASP A 392 7.26 17.23 -2.66
N ASP A 393 7.12 16.03 -2.11
CA ASP A 393 8.28 15.21 -1.71
C ASP A 393 9.00 14.58 -2.92
N GLU A 394 8.39 14.51 -4.12
CA GLU A 394 9.03 13.97 -5.34
C GLU A 394 9.67 15.04 -6.29
N LEU A 395 9.20 16.29 -6.38
CA LEU A 395 9.91 17.43 -7.03
C LEU A 395 11.21 17.74 -6.28
N ILE A 396 11.22 17.54 -4.96
CA ILE A 396 12.45 17.61 -4.17
C ILE A 396 13.41 16.48 -4.61
N LYS A 397 12.99 15.41 -5.29
CA LYS A 397 13.91 14.38 -5.80
C LYS A 397 14.41 14.60 -7.24
N SER A 398 14.05 15.72 -7.88
CA SER A 398 14.48 16.04 -9.25
C SER A 398 15.36 17.30 -9.33
N MET A 399 16.62 17.14 -9.76
CA MET A 399 17.65 18.17 -10.01
C MET A 399 17.54 19.42 -9.11
N ARG A 400 17.76 19.21 -7.82
CA ARG A 400 17.72 20.27 -6.81
C ARG A 400 19.10 20.55 -6.19
N PRO A 401 19.32 21.72 -5.58
CA PRO A 401 20.40 21.87 -4.60
C PRO A 401 20.29 20.81 -3.51
N LEU A 402 21.44 20.37 -3.00
CA LEU A 402 21.49 19.58 -1.78
C LEU A 402 20.92 20.40 -0.63
N THR A 403 20.26 19.72 0.32
CA THR A 403 19.88 20.33 1.59
C THR A 403 21.13 20.60 2.43
N GLU A 404 21.02 21.40 3.48
CA GLU A 404 22.14 21.65 4.40
C GLU A 404 22.69 20.35 4.98
N ASP A 405 21.81 19.45 5.46
CA ASP A 405 22.19 18.13 5.99
C ASP A 405 22.90 17.24 4.98
N GLU A 406 22.41 17.19 3.73
CA GLU A 406 23.05 16.42 2.66
C GLU A 406 24.39 17.02 2.25
N THR A 407 24.48 18.35 2.24
CA THR A 407 25.70 19.08 1.92
C THR A 407 26.78 18.80 2.96
N VAL A 408 26.43 18.82 4.24
CA VAL A 408 27.33 18.43 5.34
C VAL A 408 27.81 16.99 5.14
N LYS A 409 26.91 16.04 4.90
CA LYS A 409 27.29 14.62 4.72
C LYS A 409 28.15 14.37 3.48
N LEU A 410 27.87 15.07 2.39
CA LEU A 410 28.70 15.04 1.18
C LEU A 410 30.10 15.55 1.50
N PHE A 411 30.21 16.75 2.09
CA PHE A 411 31.50 17.36 2.38
C PHE A 411 32.29 16.60 3.45
N GLU A 412 31.65 16.04 4.48
CA GLU A 412 32.29 15.15 5.44
C GLU A 412 32.90 13.92 4.75
N LYS A 413 32.23 13.36 3.74
CA LYS A 413 32.74 12.21 2.99
C LYS A 413 33.89 12.62 2.06
N LEU A 414 33.80 13.76 1.37
CA LEU A 414 34.86 14.28 0.50
C LEU A 414 36.09 14.70 1.30
N ALA A 415 35.91 15.36 2.44
CA ALA A 415 36.98 15.82 3.33
C ALA A 415 37.88 14.67 3.80
N LYS A 416 37.36 13.44 3.90
CA LYS A 416 38.16 12.25 4.24
C LYS A 416 39.25 11.94 3.21
N TYR A 417 39.08 12.36 1.95
CA TYR A 417 40.03 12.09 0.87
C TYR A 417 40.85 13.34 0.48
N ILE A 418 40.21 14.51 0.40
CA ILE A 418 40.84 15.75 -0.08
C ILE A 418 41.05 16.81 1.02
N GLY A 419 40.59 16.58 2.25
CA GLY A 419 40.76 17.52 3.36
C GLY A 419 40.11 18.88 3.10
N GLY A 420 40.82 19.96 3.45
CA GLY A 420 40.38 21.35 3.25
C GLY A 420 40.36 21.82 1.79
N ASN A 421 40.86 21.01 0.85
CA ASN A 421 40.96 21.35 -0.58
C ASN A 421 39.61 21.33 -1.31
N ILE A 422 38.50 21.09 -0.60
CA ILE A 422 37.14 21.12 -1.17
C ILE A 422 36.83 22.46 -1.86
N LYS A 423 37.39 23.58 -1.38
CA LYS A 423 37.22 24.90 -2.02
C LYS A 423 37.69 24.90 -3.48
N LEU A 424 38.77 24.18 -3.78
CA LEU A 424 39.34 24.05 -5.12
C LEU A 424 38.44 23.24 -6.09
N LEU A 425 37.46 22.50 -5.57
CA LEU A 425 36.43 21.87 -6.40
C LEU A 425 35.31 22.84 -6.79
N LEU A 426 35.06 23.89 -6.01
CA LEU A 426 33.97 24.83 -6.30
C LEU A 426 34.46 26.00 -7.17
N GLU A 427 35.68 26.45 -6.89
CA GLU A 427 36.35 27.59 -7.52
C GLU A 427 37.50 27.08 -8.38
N ARG A 428 37.21 26.79 -9.65
CA ARG A 428 38.21 26.41 -10.64
C ARG A 428 38.43 27.55 -11.64
N GLU A 429 39.61 27.60 -12.24
CA GLU A 429 39.97 28.63 -13.23
C GLU A 429 39.08 28.59 -14.49
N ASP A 430 38.48 27.44 -14.80
CA ASP A 430 37.57 27.21 -15.94
C ASP A 430 36.10 27.60 -15.65
N GLY A 431 35.74 27.92 -14.41
CA GLY A 431 34.45 28.48 -14.01
C GLY A 431 33.90 27.97 -12.68
N SER A 432 32.66 28.35 -12.38
CA SER A 432 31.96 27.94 -11.15
C SER A 432 31.31 26.56 -11.31
N TYR A 433 31.53 25.68 -10.34
CA TYR A 433 30.96 24.34 -10.28
C TYR A 433 29.99 24.18 -9.11
N CYS A 434 29.00 23.30 -9.27
CA CYS A 434 27.99 23.07 -8.26
C CYS A 434 27.60 21.59 -8.13
N PHE A 435 27.04 21.23 -6.98
CA PHE A 435 26.47 19.91 -6.72
C PHE A 435 24.95 19.94 -6.85
N ARG A 436 24.39 18.94 -7.53
CA ARG A 436 22.94 18.77 -7.71
C ARG A 436 22.52 17.35 -7.38
N LEU A 437 21.42 17.23 -6.66
CA LEU A 437 20.79 15.95 -6.38
C LEU A 437 19.75 15.62 -7.46
N HIS A 438 19.86 14.44 -8.06
CA HIS A 438 18.89 13.91 -9.01
C HIS A 438 18.76 12.40 -8.82
N LYS A 439 17.54 11.89 -8.60
CA LYS A 439 17.27 10.44 -8.37
C LYS A 439 18.16 9.83 -7.27
N ASP A 440 18.29 10.52 -6.13
CA ASP A 440 19.15 10.14 -4.99
C ASP A 440 20.66 10.07 -5.31
N ARG A 441 21.09 10.51 -6.50
CA ARG A 441 22.50 10.64 -6.93
C ARG A 441 22.94 12.10 -6.90
N VAL A 442 24.19 12.33 -6.54
CA VAL A 442 24.81 13.66 -6.52
C VAL A 442 25.68 13.82 -7.77
N PHE A 443 25.32 14.80 -8.59
CA PHE A 443 26.05 15.18 -9.79
C PHE A 443 26.87 16.44 -9.55
N TYR A 444 28.08 16.46 -10.10
CA TYR A 444 28.99 17.58 -10.12
C TYR A 444 29.09 18.12 -11.56
N CYS A 445 28.74 19.38 -11.73
CA CYS A 445 28.67 20.02 -13.05
C CYS A 445 28.98 21.51 -12.97
N SER A 446 29.40 22.10 -14.10
CA SER A 446 29.57 23.54 -14.22
C SER A 446 28.22 24.24 -14.19
N GLU A 447 28.17 25.48 -13.69
CA GLU A 447 26.94 26.26 -13.69
C GLU A 447 26.36 26.49 -15.09
N LYS A 448 27.23 26.57 -16.10
CA LYS A 448 26.83 26.68 -17.52
C LYS A 448 26.07 25.43 -17.96
N LEU A 449 26.62 24.24 -17.70
CA LEU A 449 26.00 22.95 -18.03
C LEU A 449 24.69 22.75 -17.26
N MET A 450 24.64 23.19 -16.01
CA MET A 450 23.43 23.17 -15.18
C MET A 450 22.31 24.00 -15.80
N LYS A 451 22.61 25.20 -16.33
CA LYS A 451 21.63 26.08 -16.98
C LYS A 451 21.10 25.51 -18.29
N THR A 452 21.95 24.85 -19.10
CA THR A 452 21.51 24.16 -20.33
C THR A 452 20.74 22.88 -20.04
N ALA A 453 21.17 22.08 -19.06
CA ALA A 453 20.46 20.88 -18.64
C ALA A 453 19.04 21.21 -18.10
N ALA A 454 18.84 22.40 -17.52
CA ALA A 454 17.53 22.87 -17.08
C ALA A 454 16.53 23.12 -18.23
N VAL A 455 16.99 23.20 -19.48
CA VAL A 455 16.12 23.37 -20.67
C VAL A 455 15.56 22.03 -21.15
N VAL A 456 16.25 20.92 -20.88
CA VAL A 456 15.84 19.58 -21.31
C VAL A 456 14.72 19.04 -20.42
N GLY A 457 13.71 18.45 -21.03
CA GLY A 457 12.58 17.82 -20.33
C GLY A 457 13.06 16.73 -19.37
N ARG A 458 12.47 16.67 -18.17
CA ARG A 458 12.94 15.79 -17.08
C ARG A 458 12.91 14.29 -17.39
N LYS A 459 12.06 13.85 -18.33
CA LYS A 459 12.00 12.46 -18.80
C LYS A 459 13.08 12.14 -19.82
N GLU A 460 13.61 13.16 -20.48
CA GLU A 460 14.62 13.05 -21.55
C GLU A 460 16.03 13.30 -21.03
N LEU A 461 16.17 13.89 -19.83
CA LEU A 461 17.46 14.10 -19.17
C LEU A 461 17.95 12.79 -18.51
N ILE A 462 18.77 12.04 -19.23
CA ILE A 462 19.37 10.77 -18.76
C ILE A 462 20.45 11.03 -17.70
N SER A 463 21.40 11.92 -17.98
CA SER A 463 22.50 12.29 -17.07
C SER A 463 23.01 13.70 -17.38
N PHE A 464 23.60 14.38 -16.39
CA PHE A 464 24.26 15.67 -16.59
C PHE A 464 25.49 15.81 -15.70
N GLY A 465 26.63 16.16 -16.28
CA GLY A 465 27.90 16.22 -15.56
C GLY A 465 28.36 14.85 -15.06
N THR A 466 29.14 14.84 -13.98
CA THR A 466 29.70 13.61 -13.42
C THR A 466 28.99 13.23 -12.12
N CYS A 467 28.45 12.01 -12.05
CA CYS A 467 27.89 11.46 -10.81
C CYS A 467 29.03 11.22 -9.81
N LEU A 468 29.06 11.89 -8.66
CA LEU A 468 30.08 11.64 -7.64
C LEU A 468 29.70 10.52 -6.68
N GLY A 469 28.42 10.20 -6.57
CA GLY A 469 27.93 9.21 -5.61
C GLY A 469 26.43 9.24 -5.42
N LYS A 470 25.96 8.45 -4.47
CA LYS A 470 24.53 8.31 -4.14
C LYS A 470 24.26 8.35 -2.65
N PHE A 471 23.10 8.86 -2.27
CA PHE A 471 22.57 8.71 -0.93
C PHE A 471 21.85 7.37 -0.79
N THR A 472 22.15 6.66 0.29
CA THR A 472 21.42 5.45 0.68
C THR A 472 20.07 5.80 1.28
N LYS A 473 19.13 4.83 1.35
CA LYS A 473 17.84 5.02 2.04
C LYS A 473 17.99 5.42 3.51
N GLY A 474 19.12 5.09 4.15
CA GLY A 474 19.49 5.50 5.51
C GLY A 474 20.20 6.86 5.59
N GLY A 475 20.24 7.63 4.50
CA GLY A 475 20.79 8.98 4.46
C GLY A 475 22.32 9.06 4.53
N LYS A 476 23.05 7.95 4.39
CA LYS A 476 24.53 7.94 4.26
C LYS A 476 24.94 8.15 2.81
N PHE A 477 25.95 8.97 2.56
CA PHE A 477 26.51 9.22 1.23
C PHE A 477 27.58 8.17 0.86
N PHE A 478 27.39 7.54 -0.30
CA PHE A 478 28.32 6.56 -0.87
C PHE A 478 28.99 7.16 -2.11
N LEU A 479 30.32 7.13 -2.15
CA LEU A 479 31.13 7.73 -3.22
C LEU A 479 31.30 6.72 -4.37
N HIS A 480 31.15 7.18 -5.61
CA HIS A 480 31.36 6.36 -6.80
C HIS A 480 32.75 6.56 -7.40
N ILE A 481 33.22 5.58 -8.18
CA ILE A 481 34.53 5.64 -8.85
C ILE A 481 34.63 6.80 -9.85
N THR A 482 33.51 7.24 -10.41
CA THR A 482 33.41 8.42 -11.30
C THR A 482 33.86 9.73 -10.62
N ALA A 483 33.93 9.79 -9.29
CA ALA A 483 34.52 10.91 -8.57
C ALA A 483 36.05 10.94 -8.60
N LEU A 484 36.71 9.84 -8.99
CA LEU A 484 38.14 9.64 -8.85
C LEU A 484 38.94 10.71 -9.58
N ASP A 485 38.61 11.02 -10.84
CA ASP A 485 39.36 11.99 -11.65
C ASP A 485 39.33 13.41 -11.05
N TYR A 486 38.24 13.76 -10.37
CA TYR A 486 38.10 15.08 -9.73
C TYR A 486 38.75 15.14 -8.36
N LEU A 487 38.79 14.03 -7.62
CA LEU A 487 39.32 14.00 -6.25
C LEU A 487 40.80 13.63 -6.19
N ALA A 488 41.30 12.81 -7.12
CA ALA A 488 42.67 12.33 -7.16
C ALA A 488 43.72 13.47 -7.15
N PRO A 489 43.58 14.56 -7.94
CA PRO A 489 44.55 15.65 -7.94
C PRO A 489 44.74 16.31 -6.57
N TYR A 490 43.65 16.39 -5.78
CA TYR A 490 43.61 17.07 -4.49
C TYR A 490 43.74 16.11 -3.29
N ALA A 491 43.99 14.83 -3.55
CA ALA A 491 44.03 13.79 -2.52
C ALA A 491 45.14 14.05 -1.51
N LYS A 492 44.78 14.11 -0.22
CA LYS A 492 45.69 14.36 0.89
C LYS A 492 46.62 13.17 1.13
N TRP A 493 46.07 11.95 1.06
CA TRP A 493 46.77 10.71 1.33
C TRP A 493 46.69 9.77 0.13
N LYS A 494 47.84 9.26 -0.29
CA LYS A 494 47.99 8.44 -1.50
C LYS A 494 48.73 7.15 -1.19
N VAL A 495 48.32 6.07 -1.85
CA VAL A 495 48.97 4.76 -1.77
C VAL A 495 49.23 4.25 -3.17
N TRP A 496 50.48 3.93 -3.49
CA TRP A 496 50.88 3.35 -4.77
C TRP A 496 51.00 1.83 -4.62
N LEU A 497 50.36 1.09 -5.52
CA LEU A 497 50.37 -0.36 -5.56
C LEU A 497 51.44 -0.86 -6.51
N LYS A 498 52.05 -2.00 -6.17
CA LYS A 498 52.90 -2.75 -7.11
C LYS A 498 52.03 -3.44 -8.16
N PRO A 499 52.56 -3.71 -9.38
CA PRO A 499 51.79 -4.37 -10.45
C PRO A 499 51.09 -5.67 -10.03
N SER A 500 51.70 -6.45 -9.12
CA SER A 500 51.13 -7.70 -8.60
C SER A 500 49.85 -7.53 -7.78
N ALA A 501 49.63 -6.35 -7.19
CA ALA A 501 48.47 -6.03 -6.37
C ALA A 501 47.45 -5.13 -7.07
N GLU A 502 47.81 -4.51 -8.19
CA GLU A 502 46.90 -3.65 -8.97
C GLU A 502 45.68 -4.42 -9.46
N GLN A 503 45.88 -5.56 -10.14
CA GLN A 503 44.75 -6.38 -10.60
C GLN A 503 43.90 -6.88 -9.43
N GLN A 504 44.52 -7.28 -8.32
CA GLN A 504 43.80 -7.76 -7.14
C GLN A 504 42.89 -6.67 -6.54
N PHE A 505 43.37 -5.42 -6.51
CA PHE A 505 42.59 -4.26 -6.08
C PHE A 505 41.40 -4.00 -7.00
N LEU A 506 41.62 -4.04 -8.32
CA LEU A 506 40.57 -3.81 -9.32
C LEU A 506 39.47 -4.87 -9.32
N TYR A 507 39.77 -6.08 -8.82
CA TYR A 507 38.77 -7.13 -8.59
C TYR A 507 38.04 -7.03 -7.23
N GLY A 508 38.34 -6.00 -6.43
CA GLY A 508 37.64 -5.70 -5.17
C GLY A 508 38.31 -6.27 -3.93
N ASN A 509 39.56 -6.74 -4.02
CA ASN A 509 40.29 -7.26 -2.85
C ASN A 509 40.95 -6.14 -2.04
N ASN A 510 41.09 -6.39 -0.74
CA ASN A 510 41.89 -5.54 0.14
C ASN A 510 43.39 -5.70 -0.16
N ILE A 511 44.18 -4.68 0.19
CA ILE A 511 45.61 -4.65 -0.12
C ILE A 511 46.44 -5.05 1.08
N LEU A 512 47.30 -6.04 0.86
CA LEU A 512 48.31 -6.50 1.80
C LEU A 512 49.57 -5.65 1.72
N LYS A 513 50.38 -5.66 2.78
CA LYS A 513 51.64 -4.94 2.85
C LYS A 513 52.59 -5.27 1.69
N SER A 514 52.62 -6.52 1.25
CA SER A 514 53.41 -7.00 0.12
C SER A 514 53.08 -6.27 -1.19
N GLY A 515 51.82 -5.89 -1.36
CA GLY A 515 51.27 -5.19 -2.52
C GLY A 515 51.43 -3.67 -2.51
N VAL A 516 51.79 -3.08 -1.37
CA VAL A 516 52.03 -1.62 -1.26
C VAL A 516 53.44 -1.30 -1.75
N GLY A 517 53.55 -0.45 -2.77
CA GLY A 517 54.80 0.12 -3.27
C GLY A 517 55.24 1.33 -2.44
N ARG A 518 54.43 2.40 -2.44
CA ARG A 518 54.69 3.64 -1.70
C ARG A 518 53.42 4.09 -0.97
N MET A 519 53.57 4.81 0.13
CA MET A 519 52.47 5.46 0.85
C MET A 519 52.90 6.84 1.34
N THR A 520 51.99 7.81 1.33
CA THR A 520 52.26 9.16 1.85
C THR A 520 52.72 9.11 3.32
N GLU A 521 53.77 9.85 3.66
CA GLU A 521 54.28 9.93 5.02
C GLU A 521 53.30 10.65 5.95
N GLY A 522 53.20 10.19 7.21
CA GLY A 522 52.24 10.77 8.18
C GLY A 522 50.79 10.28 8.02
N THR A 523 50.52 9.32 7.13
CA THR A 523 49.18 8.71 7.03
C THR A 523 48.89 7.88 8.28
N GLU A 524 47.82 8.20 9.01
CA GLU A 524 47.35 7.44 10.18
C GLU A 524 46.43 6.27 9.78
N SER A 525 46.03 5.45 10.76
CA SER A 525 45.00 4.43 10.53
C SER A 525 43.61 5.05 10.33
N ARG A 526 42.73 4.35 9.60
CA ARG A 526 41.35 4.74 9.28
C ARG A 526 41.21 6.03 8.45
N GLN A 527 42.26 6.43 7.75
CA GLN A 527 42.25 7.58 6.86
C GLN A 527 41.79 7.20 5.45
N GLY A 528 41.03 8.07 4.79
CA GLY A 528 40.67 7.90 3.38
C GLY A 528 41.89 8.11 2.50
N VAL A 529 42.18 7.16 1.62
CA VAL A 529 43.30 7.21 0.69
C VAL A 529 42.84 7.03 -0.75
N VAL A 530 43.49 7.74 -1.67
CA VAL A 530 43.37 7.44 -3.10
C VAL A 530 44.49 6.49 -3.49
N VAL A 531 44.10 5.40 -4.15
CA VAL A 531 45.00 4.33 -4.56
C VAL A 531 45.47 4.59 -5.99
N TYR A 532 46.76 4.46 -6.22
CA TYR A 532 47.46 4.73 -7.46
C TYR A 532 48.23 3.49 -7.93
N SER A 533 48.42 3.39 -9.24
CA SER A 533 49.44 2.54 -9.86
C SER A 533 50.83 3.15 -9.68
N MET A 534 51.90 2.38 -9.84
CA MET A 534 53.27 2.91 -9.88
C MET A 534 53.48 3.99 -10.97
N ASP A 535 52.65 4.00 -12.02
CA ASP A 535 52.69 4.98 -13.11
C ASP A 535 51.87 6.26 -12.81
N ASP A 536 51.60 6.56 -11.54
CA ASP A 536 50.80 7.72 -11.09
C ASP A 536 49.36 7.78 -11.65
N LYS A 537 48.84 6.64 -12.14
CA LYS A 537 47.44 6.50 -12.55
C LYS A 537 46.55 6.21 -11.35
N PRO A 538 45.48 7.00 -11.09
CA PRO A 538 44.55 6.70 -10.01
C PRO A 538 43.72 5.46 -10.34
N LEU A 539 43.63 4.54 -9.37
CA LEU A 539 42.96 3.24 -9.51
C LEU A 539 41.64 3.16 -8.74
N GLY A 540 41.52 3.88 -7.61
CA GLY A 540 40.28 3.89 -6.83
C GLY A 540 40.42 4.44 -5.42
N PHE A 541 39.43 4.15 -4.58
CA PHE A 541 39.36 4.65 -3.20
C PHE A 541 39.58 3.54 -2.19
N GLY A 542 40.34 3.84 -1.13
CA GLY A 542 40.59 2.93 -0.01
C GLY A 542 40.55 3.65 1.33
N VAL A 543 40.66 2.86 2.40
CA VAL A 543 40.84 3.34 3.78
C VAL A 543 42.02 2.61 4.40
N THR A 544 42.92 3.32 5.06
CA THR A 544 44.06 2.67 5.73
C THR A 544 43.60 1.81 6.91
N ALA A 545 44.05 0.55 6.95
CA ALA A 545 43.96 -0.31 8.12
C ALA A 545 45.11 -0.03 9.10
N LYS A 546 46.31 0.29 8.57
CA LYS A 546 47.51 0.64 9.33
C LYS A 546 48.12 1.94 8.80
N GLY A 547 48.65 2.77 9.71
CA GLY A 547 49.34 4.01 9.33
C GLY A 547 50.74 3.76 8.74
N THR A 548 51.40 4.79 8.25
CA THR A 548 52.71 4.68 7.57
C THR A 548 53.81 4.13 8.48
N ALA A 549 53.83 4.54 9.76
CA ALA A 549 54.79 4.03 10.73
C ALA A 549 54.59 2.53 11.01
N ASP A 550 53.35 2.11 11.20
CA ASP A 550 53.01 0.71 11.50
C ASP A 550 53.17 -0.19 10.27
N CYS A 551 52.88 0.34 9.08
CA CYS A 551 53.06 -0.32 7.80
C CYS A 551 54.53 -0.69 7.56
N ARG A 552 55.50 0.13 8.00
CA ARG A 552 56.95 -0.18 7.89
C ARG A 552 57.38 -1.38 8.73
N ARG A 553 56.65 -1.69 9.81
CA ARG A 553 56.96 -2.78 10.75
C ARG A 553 56.05 -4.00 10.60
N ALA A 554 55.10 -3.95 9.66
CA ALA A 554 54.09 -4.99 9.48
C ALA A 554 54.57 -6.11 8.57
N ASP A 555 54.13 -7.34 8.84
CA ASP A 555 54.41 -8.50 8.00
C ASP A 555 53.83 -8.33 6.59
N PRO A 556 54.45 -8.92 5.55
CA PRO A 556 53.99 -8.80 4.16
C PRO A 556 52.54 -9.22 3.92
N THR A 557 52.00 -10.12 4.73
CA THR A 557 50.62 -10.63 4.67
C THR A 557 49.62 -9.77 5.44
N THR A 558 50.07 -8.72 6.11
CA THR A 558 49.20 -7.83 6.89
C THR A 558 48.35 -6.96 5.95
N LEU A 559 47.05 -6.84 6.24
CA LEU A 559 46.15 -5.89 5.59
C LEU A 559 46.55 -4.44 5.91
N VAL A 560 46.79 -3.64 4.86
CA VAL A 560 47.22 -2.24 4.99
C VAL A 560 46.17 -1.28 4.46
N VAL A 561 45.48 -1.61 3.36
CA VAL A 561 44.40 -0.77 2.81
C VAL A 561 43.15 -1.61 2.60
N LEU A 562 42.04 -1.15 3.18
CA LEU A 562 40.72 -1.68 2.95
C LEU A 562 40.13 -1.05 1.70
N HIS A 563 39.61 -1.90 0.82
CA HIS A 563 38.92 -1.50 -0.39
C HIS A 563 37.60 -0.77 -0.05
N GLN A 564 37.27 0.29 -0.78
CA GLN A 564 36.01 1.03 -0.62
C GLN A 564 35.20 1.20 -1.92
N ALA A 565 35.86 1.37 -3.07
CA ALA A 565 35.22 1.45 -4.38
C ALA A 565 36.21 1.11 -5.51
N ASP A 566 35.84 0.20 -6.41
CA ASP A 566 36.62 -0.21 -7.58
C ASP A 566 35.93 0.14 -8.90
N LEU A 567 36.72 0.02 -9.97
CA LEU A 567 36.28 0.07 -11.37
C LEU A 567 35.47 -1.18 -11.76
N GLY A 568 35.68 -2.32 -11.09
CA GLY A 568 34.98 -3.58 -11.37
C GLY A 568 33.49 -3.54 -11.03
N GLN A 569 33.10 -2.86 -9.96
CA GLN A 569 31.71 -2.63 -9.59
C GLN A 569 31.02 -1.68 -10.57
N TYR A 570 31.74 -0.71 -11.15
CA TYR A 570 31.23 0.16 -12.19
C TYR A 570 30.86 -0.63 -13.46
N ILE A 571 31.75 -1.51 -13.93
CA ILE A 571 31.51 -2.37 -15.11
C ILE A 571 30.37 -3.37 -14.85
N ARG A 572 30.28 -3.93 -13.63
CA ARG A 572 29.21 -4.88 -13.26
C ARG A 572 27.84 -4.23 -13.01
N SER A 573 27.78 -2.90 -12.90
CA SER A 573 26.57 -2.17 -12.53
C SER A 573 26.27 -1.02 -13.50
N GLU A 574 26.85 -1.05 -14.71
CA GLU A 574 26.76 0.00 -15.72
C GLU A 574 25.30 0.32 -16.11
N ASP A 575 24.47 -0.72 -16.24
CA ASP A 575 23.02 -0.61 -16.52
C ASP A 575 22.24 0.14 -15.43
N THR A 576 22.76 0.16 -14.19
CA THR A 576 22.16 0.88 -13.07
C THR A 576 22.78 2.26 -12.84
N LEU A 577 23.73 2.69 -13.67
CA LEU A 577 24.48 3.95 -13.53
C LEU A 577 24.15 4.98 -14.62
N LEU A 578 23.71 4.55 -15.80
CA LEU A 578 22.95 5.37 -16.74
C LEU A 578 21.49 5.53 -16.29
#